data_AF-A0A1G3GKK7-F1
#
_entry.id   AF-A0A1G3GKK7-F1
#
_cell.length_a   1.000
_cell.length_b   1.000
_cell.length_c   1.000
_cell.angle_alpha   90.00
_cell.angle_beta   90.00
_cell.angle_gamma   90.00
#
_symmetry.space_group_name_H-M   'P 1'
#
loop_
_entity.id
_entity.type
_entity.pdbx_description
1 polymer ?
#
loop_
_entity_poly.entity_id
_entity_poly.type
_entity_poly.pdbx_seq_one_letter_code
_entity_poly.pdbx_strand_id
1 'polypeptide(L)'
;MNEPVLRPPALGFPQTAVLSHHSGGSLRSGIHSALISALFVSGLWLWLWPEASLVMWLHLTAGLVLAAALGPWLLRHLPPGLAHSQRHLFTRISWALLASWVALIGSGLVMALPGLLWLAGLVWFPPREITEALSLLHFWASWLAMAGLVLHLALRHWAWSAV
;
A
#
# COMPACT_ATOMS: atom_id res chain seq x y z
N MET A 1 -31.22 -29.18 58.62
CA MET A 1 -31.38 -30.08 57.45
C MET A 1 -31.52 -29.18 56.23
N ASN A 2 -30.51 -29.13 55.37
CA ASN A 2 -30.51 -28.31 54.17
C ASN A 2 -30.85 -29.22 52.98
N GLU A 3 -31.94 -28.93 52.27
CA GLU A 3 -32.23 -29.64 51.02
C GLU A 3 -31.32 -29.14 49.89
N PRO A 4 -30.79 -30.03 49.04
CA PRO A 4 -30.07 -29.62 47.86
C PRO A 4 -31.06 -29.17 46.78
N VAL A 5 -31.03 -27.87 46.46
CA VAL A 5 -31.74 -27.29 45.30
C VAL A 5 -31.11 -27.85 44.02
N LEU A 6 -31.82 -28.77 43.36
CA LEU A 6 -31.48 -29.24 42.01
C LEU A 6 -31.68 -28.09 41.01
N ARG A 7 -30.58 -27.54 40.50
CA ARG A 7 -30.63 -26.63 39.34
C ARG A 7 -30.96 -27.45 38.08
N PRO A 8 -31.93 -27.03 37.24
CA PRO A 8 -32.10 -27.65 35.94
C PRO A 8 -30.87 -27.41 35.07
N PRO A 9 -30.51 -28.33 34.16
CA PRO A 9 -29.41 -28.11 33.23
C PRO A 9 -29.76 -26.92 32.35
N ALA A 10 -28.91 -25.90 32.38
CA ALA A 10 -28.95 -24.83 31.42
C ALA A 10 -28.62 -25.42 30.05
N LEU A 11 -29.65 -25.84 29.31
CA LEU A 11 -29.62 -25.93 27.85
C LEU A 11 -29.54 -24.50 27.30
N GLY A 12 -28.38 -23.88 27.52
CA GLY A 12 -27.98 -22.67 26.84
C GLY A 12 -27.63 -23.06 25.42
N PHE A 13 -28.62 -23.02 24.53
CA PHE A 13 -28.34 -22.79 23.12
C PHE A 13 -27.34 -21.64 23.03
N PRO A 14 -26.22 -21.78 22.29
CA PRO A 14 -25.32 -20.65 22.10
C PRO A 14 -26.16 -19.52 21.51
N GLN A 15 -26.31 -18.45 22.29
CA GLN A 15 -26.93 -17.21 21.86
C GLN A 15 -26.29 -16.87 20.52
N THR A 16 -27.14 -16.84 19.50
CA THR A 16 -26.98 -16.12 18.24
C THR A 16 -25.53 -15.77 17.96
N ALA A 17 -24.91 -16.57 17.09
CA ALA A 17 -23.79 -16.10 16.31
C ALA A 17 -24.14 -14.69 15.85
N VAL A 18 -23.55 -13.70 16.50
CA VAL A 18 -23.49 -12.35 15.98
C VAL A 18 -22.78 -12.58 14.67
N LEU A 19 -23.56 -12.62 13.58
CA LEU A 19 -23.06 -12.52 12.22
C LEU A 19 -22.21 -11.27 12.28
N SER A 20 -20.91 -11.45 12.49
CA SER A 20 -19.95 -10.38 12.49
C SER A 20 -20.18 -9.73 11.15
N HIS A 21 -20.69 -8.50 11.19
CA HIS A 21 -20.97 -7.74 10.00
C HIS A 21 -19.64 -7.65 9.26
N HIS A 22 -19.47 -8.52 8.26
CA HIS A 22 -18.23 -8.66 7.52
C HIS A 22 -18.10 -7.37 6.74
N SER A 23 -17.40 -6.39 7.32
CA SER A 23 -17.16 -5.15 6.64
C SER A 23 -16.31 -5.47 5.42
N GLY A 24 -16.88 -5.21 4.24
CA GLY A 24 -16.10 -5.20 3.02
C GLY A 24 -14.94 -4.22 3.12
N GLY A 25 -14.10 -4.17 2.08
CA GLY A 25 -13.00 -3.19 2.01
C GLY A 25 -13.42 -1.82 2.49
N SER A 26 -12.68 -1.27 3.46
CA SER A 26 -12.93 0.11 3.88
C SER A 26 -12.79 1.01 2.65
N LEU A 27 -13.67 2.01 2.54
CA LEU A 27 -13.63 2.97 1.42
C LEU A 27 -12.23 3.54 1.21
N ARG A 28 -11.51 3.81 2.31
CA ARG A 28 -10.12 4.24 2.32
C ARG A 28 -9.17 3.27 1.61
N SER A 29 -9.30 1.97 1.87
CA SER A 29 -8.49 0.93 1.21
C SER A 29 -8.80 0.86 -0.29
N GLY A 30 -10.07 1.01 -0.69
CA GLY A 30 -10.47 1.10 -2.10
C GLY A 30 -9.86 2.32 -2.80
N ILE A 31 -9.97 3.50 -2.18
CA ILE A 31 -9.39 4.75 -2.71
C ILE A 31 -7.88 4.63 -2.89
N HIS A 32 -7.15 4.10 -1.91
CA HIS A 32 -5.70 3.91 -2.05
C HIS A 32 -5.37 2.94 -3.20
N SER A 33 -6.10 1.84 -3.34
CA SER A 33 -5.87 0.86 -4.41
C SER A 33 -6.12 1.46 -5.79
N ALA A 34 -7.19 2.26 -5.93
CA ALA A 34 -7.48 3.00 -7.16
C ALA A 34 -6.41 4.04 -7.47
N LEU A 35 -5.96 4.80 -6.46
CA LEU A 35 -4.89 5.80 -6.61
C LEU A 35 -3.57 5.16 -7.05
N ILE A 36 -3.18 4.04 -6.42
CA ILE A 36 -1.98 3.27 -6.81
C ILE A 36 -2.11 2.77 -8.26
N SER A 37 -3.29 2.29 -8.64
CA SER A 37 -3.54 1.81 -10.01
C SER A 37 -3.46 2.94 -11.04
N ALA A 38 -4.05 4.10 -10.73
CA ALA A 38 -3.97 5.29 -11.58
C ALA A 38 -2.53 5.81 -11.72
N LEU A 39 -1.76 5.83 -10.62
CA LEU A 39 -0.34 6.18 -10.65
C LEU A 39 0.48 5.20 -11.49
N PHE A 40 0.22 3.90 -11.38
CA PHE A 40 0.91 2.91 -12.19
C PHE A 40 0.63 3.09 -13.68
N VAL A 41 -0.64 3.22 -14.07
CA VAL A 41 -1.03 3.41 -15.48
C VAL A 41 -0.48 4.73 -16.04
N SER A 42 -0.57 5.83 -15.28
CA SER A 42 0.01 7.11 -15.70
C SER A 42 1.54 7.07 -15.77
N GLY A 43 2.21 6.32 -14.89
CA GLY A 43 3.66 6.09 -14.98
C GLY A 43 4.06 5.32 -16.23
N LEU A 44 3.31 4.25 -16.58
CA LEU A 44 3.50 3.54 -17.85
C LEU A 44 3.26 4.44 -19.07
N TRP A 45 2.24 5.30 -18.99
CA TRP A 45 1.97 6.26 -20.04
C TRP A 45 3.14 7.23 -20.24
N LEU A 46 3.68 7.80 -19.15
CA LEU A 46 4.83 8.70 -19.19
C LEU A 46 6.10 8.02 -19.69
N TRP A 47 6.26 6.72 -19.41
CA TRP A 47 7.36 5.92 -19.95
C TRP A 47 7.30 5.83 -21.48
N LEU A 48 6.10 5.73 -22.06
CA LEU A 48 5.89 5.65 -23.51
C LEU A 48 5.86 7.03 -24.18
N TRP A 49 5.35 8.04 -23.47
CA TRP A 49 5.19 9.42 -23.96
C TRP A 49 5.67 10.43 -22.91
N PRO A 50 6.99 10.68 -22.83
CA PRO A 50 7.57 11.58 -21.82
C PRO A 50 7.09 13.03 -21.90
N GLU A 51 6.69 13.47 -23.09
CA GLU A 51 6.24 14.84 -23.37
C GLU A 51 4.81 15.14 -22.88
N ALA A 52 4.12 14.16 -22.29
CA ALA A 52 2.74 14.30 -21.81
C ALA A 52 2.65 15.13 -20.52
N SER A 53 2.85 16.44 -20.63
CA SER A 53 2.97 17.39 -19.52
C SER A 53 1.81 17.34 -18.53
N LEU A 54 0.56 17.26 -19.00
CA LEU A 54 -0.62 17.15 -18.14
C LEU A 54 -0.60 15.86 -17.30
N VAL A 55 -0.28 14.73 -17.93
CA VAL A 55 -0.19 13.42 -17.25
C VAL A 55 0.93 13.45 -16.21
N MET A 56 2.05 14.10 -16.52
CA MET A 56 3.17 14.26 -15.60
C MET A 56 2.77 15.04 -14.34
N TRP A 57 2.08 16.18 -14.50
CA TRP A 57 1.60 16.95 -13.35
C TRP A 57 0.57 16.21 -12.51
N LEU A 58 -0.36 15.48 -13.14
CA LEU A 58 -1.32 14.64 -12.42
C LEU A 58 -0.63 13.51 -11.67
N HIS A 59 0.35 12.85 -12.29
CA HIS A 59 1.13 11.78 -11.66
C HIS A 59 1.92 12.30 -10.45
N LEU A 60 2.62 13.43 -10.60
CA LEU A 60 3.36 14.09 -9.52
C LEU A 60 2.45 14.45 -8.33
N THR A 61 1.34 15.14 -8.60
CA THR A 61 0.41 15.57 -7.54
C THR A 61 -0.23 14.39 -6.81
N ALA A 62 -0.72 13.40 -7.56
CA ALA A 62 -1.27 12.16 -7.00
C ALA A 62 -0.21 11.38 -6.20
N GLY A 63 1.03 11.34 -6.69
CA GLY A 63 2.15 10.66 -6.05
C GLY A 63 2.52 11.31 -4.71
N LEU A 64 2.54 12.64 -4.64
CA LEU A 64 2.76 13.38 -3.39
C LEU A 64 1.64 13.13 -2.37
N VAL A 65 0.38 13.14 -2.82
CA VAL A 65 -0.77 12.81 -1.95
C VAL A 65 -0.65 11.39 -1.41
N LEU A 66 -0.32 10.41 -2.25
CA LEU A 66 -0.13 9.03 -1.81
C LEU A 66 1.04 8.91 -0.83
N ALA A 67 2.18 9.56 -1.11
CA ALA A 67 3.35 9.54 -0.26
C ALA A 67 3.05 10.10 1.14
N ALA A 68 2.32 11.23 1.21
CA ALA A 68 1.90 11.82 2.49
C ALA A 68 0.92 10.92 3.25
N ALA A 69 -0.03 10.29 2.55
CA ALA A 69 -1.05 9.44 3.16
C ALA A 69 -0.52 8.09 3.65
N LEU A 70 0.41 7.48 2.90
CA LEU A 70 0.88 6.11 3.13
C LEU A 70 2.24 6.05 3.83
N GLY A 71 3.12 7.02 3.58
CA GLY A 71 4.51 7.04 4.05
C GLY A 71 4.66 6.89 5.57
N PRO A 72 3.98 7.71 6.39
CA PRO A 72 4.06 7.58 7.86
C PRO A 72 3.61 6.22 8.38
N TRP A 73 2.60 5.62 7.73
CA TRP A 73 2.09 4.32 8.12
C TRP A 73 3.07 3.21 7.75
N LEU A 74 3.58 3.20 6.51
CA LEU A 74 4.58 2.25 6.02
C LEU A 74 5.84 2.25 6.89
N LEU A 75 6.33 3.42 7.29
CA LEU A 75 7.61 3.54 7.99
C LEU A 75 7.51 3.31 9.50
N ARG A 76 6.35 3.57 10.12
CA ARG A 76 6.22 3.51 11.59
C ARG A 76 5.48 2.28 12.10
N HIS A 77 4.47 1.81 11.36
CA HIS A 77 3.56 0.78 11.87
C HIS A 77 3.90 -0.62 11.36
N LEU A 78 4.38 -0.72 10.13
CA LEU A 78 4.71 -2.01 9.50
C LEU A 78 5.97 -2.69 10.06
N PRO A 79 7.11 -1.99 10.24
CA PRO A 79 8.35 -2.62 10.70
C PRO A 79 8.23 -3.32 12.06
N PRO A 80 7.60 -2.71 13.09
CA PRO A 80 7.42 -3.39 14.37
C PRO A 80 6.58 -4.67 14.24
N GLY A 81 5.52 -4.67 13.43
CA GLY A 81 4.68 -5.85 13.21
C GLY A 81 5.43 -6.97 12.49
N LEU A 82 6.26 -6.63 11.50
CA LEU A 82 7.09 -7.61 10.79
C LEU A 82 8.19 -8.21 11.66
N ALA A 83 8.77 -7.42 12.58
CA ALA A 83 9.83 -7.88 13.47
C ALA A 83 9.36 -8.98 14.45
N HIS A 84 8.08 -9.00 14.82
CA HIS A 84 7.52 -9.96 15.78
C HIS A 84 6.80 -11.16 15.12
N SER A 85 6.81 -11.25 13.79
CA SER A 85 6.11 -12.32 13.07
C SER A 85 6.86 -13.66 13.14
N GLN A 86 6.16 -14.69 13.61
CA GLN A 86 6.66 -16.08 13.71
C GLN A 86 6.69 -16.82 12.36
N ARG A 87 6.13 -16.25 11.28
CA ARG A 87 6.03 -16.89 9.95
C ARG A 87 7.18 -16.44 9.04
N HIS A 88 8.29 -17.17 9.06
CA HIS A 88 9.54 -16.76 8.38
C HIS A 88 9.39 -16.39 6.91
N LEU A 89 8.72 -17.21 6.08
CA LEU A 89 8.57 -16.92 4.65
C LEU A 89 7.74 -15.67 4.40
N PHE A 90 6.61 -15.55 5.10
CA PHE A 90 5.73 -14.37 5.04
C PHE A 90 6.48 -13.10 5.46
N THR A 91 7.25 -13.16 6.54
CA THR A 91 8.07 -12.05 7.03
C THR A 91 9.09 -11.59 5.98
N ARG A 92 9.82 -12.52 5.36
CA ARG A 92 10.82 -12.19 4.32
C ARG A 92 10.20 -11.51 3.10
N ILE A 93 9.09 -12.07 2.60
CA ILE A 93 8.36 -11.49 1.45
C ILE A 93 7.83 -10.10 1.81
N SER A 94 7.28 -9.94 3.01
CA SER A 94 6.74 -8.65 3.47
C SER A 94 7.83 -7.58 3.62
N TRP A 95 9.03 -7.94 4.09
CA TRP A 95 10.17 -7.03 4.12
C TRP A 95 10.64 -6.62 2.72
N ALA A 96 10.71 -7.55 1.77
CA ALA A 96 11.05 -7.24 0.38
C ALA A 96 10.02 -6.32 -0.28
N LEU A 97 8.73 -6.55 -0.02
CA LEU A 97 7.66 -5.67 -0.48
C LEU A 97 7.74 -4.28 0.17
N LEU A 98 8.01 -4.21 1.48
CA LEU A 98 8.21 -2.93 2.17
C LEU A 98 9.39 -2.15 1.58
N ALA A 99 10.53 -2.83 1.33
CA ALA A 99 11.68 -2.21 0.68
C ALA A 99 11.34 -1.68 -0.72
N SER A 100 10.54 -2.42 -1.48
CA SER A 100 10.05 -1.99 -2.80
C SER A 100 9.17 -0.74 -2.70
N TRP A 101 8.27 -0.68 -1.72
CA TRP A 101 7.46 0.52 -1.46
C TRP A 101 8.31 1.73 -1.06
N VAL A 102 9.32 1.53 -0.21
CA VAL A 102 10.26 2.59 0.17
C VAL A 102 11.06 3.08 -1.03
N ALA A 103 11.56 2.16 -1.87
CA ALA A 103 12.26 2.51 -3.10
C ALA A 103 11.37 3.28 -4.08
N LEU A 104 10.11 2.86 -4.27
CA LEU A 104 9.14 3.52 -5.13
C LEU A 104 8.85 4.95 -4.67
N ILE A 105 8.47 5.11 -3.41
CA ILE A 105 8.13 6.44 -2.85
C ILE A 105 9.38 7.32 -2.80
N GLY A 106 10.51 6.79 -2.33
CA GLY A 106 11.76 7.54 -2.22
C GLY A 106 12.26 8.05 -3.56
N SER A 107 12.33 7.18 -4.58
CA SER A 107 12.74 7.58 -5.93
C SER A 107 11.77 8.60 -6.53
N GLY A 108 10.46 8.41 -6.38
CA GLY A 108 9.46 9.35 -6.88
C GLY A 108 9.56 10.73 -6.23
N LEU A 109 9.81 10.79 -4.92
CA LEU A 109 10.03 12.05 -4.20
C LEU A 109 11.30 12.76 -4.68
N VAL A 110 12.40 12.03 -4.87
CA VAL A 110 13.64 12.62 -5.39
C VAL A 110 13.46 13.13 -6.82
N MET A 111 12.75 12.39 -7.67
CA MET A 111 12.42 12.81 -9.03
C MET A 111 11.48 14.03 -9.07
N ALA A 112 10.64 14.24 -8.04
CA ALA A 112 9.79 15.42 -7.91
C ALA A 112 10.55 16.69 -7.47
N LEU A 113 11.74 16.55 -6.86
CA LEU A 113 12.48 17.68 -6.30
C LEU A 113 12.74 18.81 -7.29
N PRO A 114 13.23 18.57 -8.53
CA PRO A 114 13.47 19.64 -9.49
C PRO A 114 12.21 20.47 -9.77
N GLY A 115 11.05 19.82 -9.91
CA GLY A 115 9.77 20.49 -10.11
C GLY A 115 9.35 21.32 -8.89
N LEU A 116 9.53 20.78 -7.67
CA LEU A 116 9.23 21.50 -6.43
C LEU A 116 10.14 22.71 -6.21
N LEU A 117 11.44 22.55 -6.48
CA LEU A 117 12.42 23.63 -6.38
C LEU A 117 12.15 24.72 -7.41
N TRP A 118 11.79 24.33 -8.64
CA TRP A 118 11.41 25.28 -9.69
C TRP A 118 10.19 26.12 -9.29
N LEU A 119 9.17 25.50 -8.68
CA LEU A 119 8.02 26.22 -8.12
C LEU A 119 8.41 27.18 -6.97
N ALA A 120 9.49 26.89 -6.25
CA ALA A 120 10.07 27.75 -5.23
C ALA A 120 11.06 28.81 -5.79
N GLY A 121 11.19 28.90 -7.12
CA GLY A 121 12.10 29.84 -7.80
C GLY A 121 13.57 29.39 -7.84
N LEU A 122 13.88 28.15 -7.44
CA LEU A 122 15.23 27.60 -7.48
C LEU A 122 15.38 26.64 -8.67
N VAL A 123 16.31 26.95 -9.58
CA VAL A 123 16.60 26.09 -10.73
C VAL A 123 17.74 25.14 -10.37
N TRP A 124 17.42 23.86 -10.20
CA TRP A 124 18.39 22.80 -9.99
C TRP A 124 17.92 21.51 -10.65
N PHE A 125 18.81 20.86 -11.39
CA PHE A 125 18.55 19.58 -12.04
C PHE A 125 19.67 18.59 -11.69
N PRO A 126 19.33 17.34 -11.31
CA PRO A 126 20.32 16.31 -11.08
C PRO A 126 21.02 15.93 -12.40
N PRO A 127 22.26 15.40 -12.33
CA PRO A 127 22.92 14.76 -13.46
C PRO A 127 22.04 13.73 -14.16
N ARG A 128 22.28 13.54 -15.46
CA ARG A 128 21.49 12.65 -16.31
C ARG A 128 21.53 11.21 -15.80
N GLU A 129 22.70 10.74 -15.40
CA GLU A 129 22.96 9.39 -14.91
C GLU A 129 22.13 9.09 -13.65
N ILE A 130 22.00 10.09 -12.77
CA ILE A 130 21.17 9.99 -11.56
C ILE A 130 19.69 9.92 -11.95
N THR A 131 19.26 10.73 -12.91
CA THR A 131 17.87 10.75 -13.39
C THR A 131 17.49 9.42 -14.04
N GLU A 132 18.37 8.85 -14.86
CA GLU A 132 18.18 7.54 -15.48
C GLU A 132 18.13 6.41 -14.45
N ALA A 133 19.06 6.41 -13.48
CA ALA A 133 19.07 5.42 -12.40
C ALA A 133 17.81 5.49 -11.54
N LEU A 134 17.36 6.69 -11.18
CA LEU A 134 16.12 6.91 -10.43
C LEU A 134 14.90 6.45 -11.22
N SER A 135 14.84 6.74 -12.52
CA SER A 135 13.72 6.34 -13.38
C SER A 135 13.62 4.82 -13.49
N LEU A 136 14.75 4.11 -13.65
CA LEU A 136 14.78 2.65 -13.66
C LEU A 136 14.39 2.05 -12.32
N LEU A 137 14.92 2.59 -11.22
CA LEU A 137 14.55 2.16 -9.87
C LEU A 137 13.06 2.35 -9.62
N HIS A 138 12.52 3.51 -9.95
CA HIS A 138 11.10 3.84 -9.78
C HIS A 138 10.22 2.92 -10.62
N PHE A 139 10.60 2.69 -11.88
CA PHE A 139 9.88 1.81 -12.80
C PHE A 139 9.79 0.38 -12.23
N TRP A 140 10.91 -0.25 -11.88
CA TRP A 140 10.90 -1.62 -11.37
C TRP A 140 10.26 -1.74 -9.99
N ALA A 141 10.46 -0.76 -9.10
CA ALA A 141 9.78 -0.72 -7.82
C ALA A 141 8.26 -0.61 -7.98
N SER A 142 7.77 0.11 -8.99
CA SER A 142 6.34 0.24 -9.28
C SER A 142 5.70 -1.10 -9.69
N TRP A 143 6.41 -1.91 -10.49
CA TRP A 143 5.98 -3.25 -10.86
C TRP A 143 5.88 -4.19 -9.65
N LEU A 144 6.88 -4.16 -8.76
CA LEU A 144 6.85 -4.97 -7.53
C LEU A 144 5.72 -4.53 -6.59
N ALA A 145 5.51 -3.23 -6.42
CA ALA A 145 4.41 -2.69 -5.63
C ALA A 145 3.04 -3.09 -6.21
N MET A 146 2.88 -3.02 -7.53
CA MET A 146 1.65 -3.44 -8.22
C MET A 146 1.40 -4.94 -8.09
N ALA A 147 2.43 -5.77 -8.28
CA ALA A 147 2.33 -7.21 -8.07
C ALA A 147 1.92 -7.54 -6.62
N GLY A 148 2.50 -6.84 -5.64
CA GLY A 148 2.11 -6.95 -4.23
C GLY A 148 0.65 -6.55 -3.98
N LEU A 149 0.16 -5.48 -4.61
CA LEU A 149 -1.24 -5.07 -4.53
C LEU A 149 -2.18 -6.12 -5.14
N VAL A 150 -1.87 -6.62 -6.33
CA VAL A 150 -2.64 -7.67 -7.00
C VAL A 150 -2.68 -8.93 -6.14
N LEU A 151 -1.55 -9.36 -5.60
CA LEU A 151 -1.48 -10.50 -4.68
C LEU A 151 -2.33 -10.27 -3.43
N HIS A 152 -2.24 -9.09 -2.82
CA HIS A 152 -3.03 -8.72 -1.65
C HIS A 152 -4.53 -8.79 -1.94
N LEU A 153 -4.97 -8.23 -3.07
CA LEU A 153 -6.36 -8.27 -3.50
C LEU A 153 -6.79 -9.70 -3.81
N ALA A 154 -5.99 -10.49 -4.53
CA ALA A 154 -6.31 -11.88 -4.85
C ALA A 154 -6.50 -12.73 -3.58
N LEU A 155 -5.58 -12.63 -2.61
CA LEU A 155 -5.69 -13.33 -1.34
C LEU A 155 -6.92 -12.91 -0.54
N ARG A 156 -7.25 -11.62 -0.57
CA ARG A 156 -8.46 -11.08 0.07
C ARG A 156 -9.73 -11.68 -0.53
N HIS A 157 -9.83 -11.74 -1.86
CA HIS A 157 -10.99 -12.30 -2.53
C HIS A 157 -11.07 -13.82 -2.36
N TRP A 158 -9.93 -14.53 -2.38
CA TRP A 158 -9.88 -15.98 -2.12
C TRP A 158 -10.45 -16.31 -0.75
N ALA A 159 -10.05 -15.57 0.29
CA ALA A 159 -10.54 -15.76 1.66
C ALA A 159 -12.06 -15.59 1.78
N TRP A 160 -12.69 -14.82 0.87
CA TRP A 160 -14.14 -14.61 0.85
C TRP A 160 -14.87 -15.71 0.08
N SER A 161 -14.26 -16.27 -0.96
CA SER A 161 -14.85 -17.38 -1.73
C SER A 161 -14.72 -18.76 -1.06
N ALA A 162 -13.93 -18.86 0.02
CA ALA A 162 -13.72 -20.10 0.77
C ALA A 162 -14.63 -20.24 2.01
N VAL A 163 -15.57 -19.30 2.20
CA VAL A 163 -16.64 -19.31 3.21
C VAL A 163 -17.96 -19.44 2.49
#